data_AF-A0A0T6BI43-F1
#
_entry.id   AF-A0A0T6BI43-F1
#
_cell.length_a   1.000
_cell.length_b   1.000
_cell.length_c   1.000
_cell.angle_alpha   90.00
_cell.angle_beta   90.00
_cell.angle_gamma   90.00
#
_symmetry.space_group_name_H-M   'P 1'
#
loop_
_entity.id
_entity.type
_entity.pdbx_description
1 polymer ?
#
loop_
_entity_poly.entity_id
_entity_poly.type
_entity_poly.pdbx_seq_one_letter_code
_entity_poly.pdbx_strand_id
1 'polypeptide(L)'
;MVIQHREAINCISLSLIHKSLRTKALVLELLAAICLVKGGHEIILSAFDNFKKVCHEKTRFQTLMEYFLNYEAFHIEFMVACMQFVNIVVHSVEDMNFRVHLQYEFTGLGLDAYLESLRHTESEELQVQISAYLDNVFDVAALMEDSETKT
;
A
#
# COMPACT_ATOMS: atom_id res chain seq x y z
N MET A 1 24.24 -8.59 -0.94
CA MET A 1 23.02 -8.28 -0.15
C MET A 1 21.80 -8.51 -1.03
N VAL A 2 20.67 -9.00 -0.50
CA VAL A 2 19.44 -9.38 -1.27
C VAL A 2 18.97 -8.30 -2.25
N ILE A 3 19.22 -7.02 -1.94
CA ILE A 3 18.93 -5.85 -2.79
C ILE A 3 19.59 -5.92 -4.18
N GLN A 4 20.69 -6.67 -4.34
CA GLN A 4 21.39 -6.84 -5.63
C GLN A 4 20.69 -7.84 -6.58
N HIS A 5 19.77 -8.66 -6.07
CA HIS A 5 19.03 -9.62 -6.89
C HIS A 5 17.57 -9.19 -7.04
N ARG A 6 17.28 -8.35 -8.05
CA ARG A 6 15.92 -7.92 -8.40
C ARG A 6 14.96 -9.11 -8.55
N GLU A 7 15.44 -10.22 -9.09
CA GLU A 7 14.68 -11.47 -9.21
C GLU A 7 14.21 -12.04 -7.87
N ALA A 8 15.03 -11.95 -6.81
CA ALA A 8 14.65 -12.42 -5.49
C ALA A 8 13.46 -11.62 -4.92
N ILE A 9 13.47 -10.30 -5.11
CA ILE A 9 12.40 -9.41 -4.65
C ILE A 9 11.13 -9.64 -5.48
N ASN A 10 11.25 -9.86 -6.79
CA ASN A 10 10.13 -10.28 -7.63
C ASN A 10 9.51 -11.58 -7.12
N CYS A 11 10.31 -12.60 -6.80
CA CYS A 11 9.83 -13.86 -6.23
C CYS A 11 9.14 -13.66 -4.86
N ILE A 12 9.66 -12.78 -4.01
CA ILE A 12 9.02 -12.41 -2.74
C ILE A 12 7.65 -11.78 -3.02
N SER A 13 7.56 -10.80 -3.92
CA SER A 13 6.28 -10.17 -4.28
C SER A 13 5.27 -11.18 -4.84
N LEU A 14 5.70 -12.10 -5.70
CA LEU A 14 4.84 -13.15 -6.25
C LEU A 14 4.34 -14.12 -5.18
N SER A 15 5.03 -14.24 -4.04
CA SER A 15 4.58 -15.06 -2.91
C SER A 15 3.31 -14.52 -2.24
N LEU A 16 2.86 -13.30 -2.58
CA LEU A 16 1.54 -12.78 -2.18
C LEU A 16 0.37 -13.64 -2.69
N ILE A 17 0.53 -14.40 -3.78
CA ILE A 17 -0.53 -15.28 -4.30
C ILE A 17 -0.77 -16.51 -3.42
N HIS A 18 0.09 -16.75 -2.42
CA HIS A 18 -0.01 -17.91 -1.55
C HIS A 18 -1.30 -17.88 -0.73
N LYS A 19 -1.97 -19.02 -0.53
CA LYS A 19 -3.28 -19.09 0.14
C LYS A 19 -3.27 -18.60 1.59
N SER A 20 -2.20 -18.86 2.34
CA SER A 20 -2.09 -18.49 3.76
C SER A 20 -1.96 -16.98 3.95
N LEU A 21 -2.86 -16.39 4.73
CA LEU A 21 -2.79 -14.97 5.11
C LEU A 21 -1.56 -14.63 5.94
N ARG A 22 -1.14 -15.53 6.82
CA ARG A 22 0.11 -15.35 7.58
C ARG A 22 1.32 -15.22 6.65
N THR A 23 1.35 -16.02 5.57
CA THR A 23 2.40 -15.89 4.56
C THR A 23 2.32 -14.55 3.84
N LYS A 24 1.12 -14.09 3.47
CA LYS A 24 0.94 -12.77 2.84
C LYS A 24 1.39 -11.64 3.75
N ALA A 25 1.04 -11.68 5.05
CA ALA A 25 1.45 -10.68 6.04
C ALA A 25 2.98 -10.57 6.11
N LEU A 26 3.68 -11.71 6.27
CA LEU A 26 5.14 -11.73 6.33
C LEU A 26 5.78 -11.21 5.03
N VAL A 27 5.20 -11.52 3.86
CA VAL A 27 5.66 -10.97 2.58
C VAL A 27 5.53 -9.45 2.57
N LEU A 28 4.40 -8.90 3.02
CA LEU A 28 4.18 -7.45 3.09
C LEU A 28 5.13 -6.76 4.07
N GLU A 29 5.37 -7.33 5.24
CA GLU A 29 6.34 -6.82 6.21
C GLU A 29 7.76 -6.76 5.63
N LEU A 30 8.17 -7.81 4.91
CA LEU A 30 9.48 -7.85 4.27
C LEU A 30 9.61 -6.81 3.16
N LEU A 31 8.58 -6.67 2.30
CA LEU A 31 8.57 -5.68 1.24
C LEU A 31 8.52 -4.25 1.79
N ALA A 32 7.78 -4.02 2.88
CA ALA A 32 7.75 -2.74 3.59
C ALA A 32 9.14 -2.36 4.15
N ALA A 33 9.84 -3.29 4.78
CA ALA A 33 11.19 -3.06 5.28
C ALA A 33 12.18 -2.72 4.14
N ILE A 34 12.07 -3.39 2.99
CA ILE A 34 12.86 -3.08 1.81
C ILE A 34 12.47 -1.70 1.24
N CYS A 35 11.19 -1.33 1.23
CA CYS A 35 10.72 -0.05 0.70
C CYS A 35 11.39 1.16 1.40
N LEU A 36 11.65 1.05 2.70
CA LEU A 36 12.21 2.11 3.54
C LEU A 36 13.73 2.30 3.42
N VAL A 37 14.47 1.37 2.80
CA VAL A 37 15.91 1.57 2.60
C VAL A 37 16.19 2.48 1.40
N LYS A 38 17.35 3.14 1.37
CA LYS A 38 17.74 4.03 0.27
C LYS A 38 17.68 3.30 -1.09
N GLY A 39 16.87 3.82 -2.01
CA GLY A 39 16.63 3.22 -3.34
C GLY A 39 15.71 1.99 -3.33
N GLY A 40 15.19 1.60 -2.18
CA GLY A 40 14.29 0.45 -2.02
C GLY A 40 12.90 0.69 -2.60
N HIS A 41 12.38 1.91 -2.51
CA HIS A 41 11.07 2.27 -3.05
C HIS A 41 10.93 1.95 -4.55
N GLU A 42 11.89 2.38 -5.37
CA GLU A 42 11.92 2.08 -6.81
C GLU A 42 11.95 0.58 -7.09
N ILE A 43 12.65 -0.19 -6.26
CA ILE A 43 12.75 -1.65 -6.38
C ILE A 43 11.40 -2.30 -6.08
N ILE A 44 10.69 -1.84 -5.05
CA ILE A 44 9.36 -2.34 -4.69
C ILE A 44 8.36 -2.03 -5.79
N LEU A 45 8.33 -0.80 -6.31
CA LEU A 45 7.44 -0.46 -7.43
C LEU A 45 7.75 -1.29 -8.67
N SER A 46 9.03 -1.48 -9.01
CA SER A 46 9.43 -2.35 -10.12
C SER A 46 9.03 -3.81 -9.90
N ALA A 47 9.00 -4.29 -8.66
CA ALA A 47 8.55 -5.64 -8.33
C ALA A 47 7.03 -5.78 -8.52
N PHE A 48 6.24 -4.78 -8.13
CA PHE A 48 4.80 -4.78 -8.38
C PHE A 48 4.44 -4.55 -9.87
N ASP A 49 5.28 -3.85 -10.64
CA ASP A 49 5.14 -3.82 -12.11
C ASP A 49 5.42 -5.18 -12.75
N ASN A 50 6.37 -5.96 -12.18
CA ASN A 50 6.58 -7.35 -12.59
C ASN A 50 5.39 -8.22 -12.18
N PHE A 51 4.92 -8.10 -10.94
CA PHE A 51 3.74 -8.79 -10.41
C PHE A 51 2.53 -8.57 -11.33
N LYS A 52 2.23 -7.32 -11.68
CA LYS A 52 1.19 -6.96 -12.64
C LYS A 52 1.29 -7.75 -13.94
N LYS A 53 2.48 -7.84 -14.54
CA LYS A 53 2.69 -8.54 -15.81
C LYS A 53 2.50 -10.05 -15.67
N VAL A 54 3.01 -10.64 -14.58
CA VAL A 54 3.00 -12.09 -14.34
C VAL A 54 1.62 -12.57 -13.90
N CYS A 55 0.94 -11.82 -13.04
CA CYS A 55 -0.40 -12.11 -12.54
C CYS A 55 -1.53 -11.55 -13.42
N HIS A 56 -1.17 -10.86 -14.51
CA HIS A 56 -2.11 -10.26 -15.47
C HIS A 56 -3.08 -9.24 -14.84
N GLU A 57 -2.60 -8.44 -13.90
CA GLU A 57 -3.39 -7.35 -13.32
C GLU A 57 -3.62 -6.23 -14.36
N LYS A 58 -4.78 -5.56 -14.29
CA LYS A 58 -5.06 -4.39 -15.15
C LYS A 58 -4.22 -3.19 -14.70
N THR A 59 -4.16 -2.98 -13.39
CA THR A 59 -3.38 -1.96 -12.70
C THR A 59 -2.51 -2.62 -11.64
N ARG A 60 -1.36 -2.02 -11.30
CA ARG A 60 -0.51 -2.57 -10.24
C ARG A 60 -1.27 -2.55 -8.91
N PHE A 61 -0.92 -3.48 -8.01
CA PHE A 61 -1.53 -3.67 -6.68
C PHE A 61 -2.99 -4.18 -6.66
N GLN A 62 -3.57 -4.49 -7.83
CA GLN A 62 -4.98 -4.89 -7.92
C GLN A 62 -5.28 -6.13 -7.05
N THR A 63 -4.49 -7.20 -7.19
CA THR A 63 -4.66 -8.44 -6.42
C THR A 63 -4.42 -8.23 -4.92
N LEU A 64 -3.45 -7.38 -4.56
CA LEU A 64 -3.25 -7.01 -3.15
C LEU A 64 -4.50 -6.37 -2.56
N MET A 65 -5.08 -5.41 -3.28
CA MET A 65 -6.31 -4.74 -2.87
C MET A 65 -7.49 -5.69 -2.87
N GLU A 66 -7.62 -6.59 -3.84
CA GLU A 66 -8.67 -7.63 -3.82
C GLU A 66 -8.60 -8.49 -2.55
N TYR A 67 -7.39 -8.85 -2.09
CA TYR A 67 -7.21 -9.57 -0.82
C TYR A 67 -7.52 -8.73 0.40
N PHE A 68 -7.21 -7.43 0.37
CA PHE A 68 -7.49 -6.55 1.50
C PHE A 68 -8.98 -6.23 1.64
N LEU A 69 -9.65 -5.94 0.51
CA LEU A 69 -11.05 -5.51 0.45
C LEU A 69 -12.05 -6.64 0.69
N ASN A 70 -11.80 -7.84 0.16
CA ASN A 70 -12.81 -8.91 0.06
C ASN A 70 -12.61 -10.07 1.05
N TYR A 71 -11.93 -9.85 2.18
CA TYR A 71 -11.61 -10.98 3.05
C TYR A 71 -12.74 -11.34 4.02
N GLU A 72 -13.26 -12.57 3.89
CA GLU A 72 -14.43 -13.09 4.61
C GLU A 72 -14.19 -13.35 6.12
N ALA A 73 -12.94 -13.50 6.56
CA ALA A 73 -12.58 -13.78 7.95
C ALA A 73 -11.58 -12.76 8.47
N PHE A 74 -12.06 -11.74 9.19
CA PHE A 74 -11.26 -10.67 9.78
C PHE A 74 -9.93 -11.20 10.38
N HIS A 75 -8.81 -10.96 9.69
CA HIS A 75 -7.48 -11.47 10.06
C HIS A 75 -6.56 -10.28 10.30
N ILE A 76 -6.63 -9.77 11.52
CA ILE A 76 -6.00 -8.50 11.93
C ILE A 76 -4.53 -8.41 11.53
N GLU A 77 -3.72 -9.45 11.77
CA GLU A 77 -2.29 -9.42 11.43
C GLU A 77 -2.04 -9.10 9.94
N PHE A 78 -2.86 -9.66 9.04
CA PHE A 78 -2.72 -9.41 7.61
C PHE A 78 -3.22 -8.02 7.24
N MET A 79 -4.33 -7.58 7.83
CA MET A 79 -4.89 -6.25 7.57
C MET A 79 -3.94 -5.15 8.03
N VAL A 80 -3.34 -5.31 9.21
CA VAL A 80 -2.32 -4.39 9.76
C VAL A 80 -1.11 -4.35 8.83
N ALA A 81 -0.55 -5.51 8.45
CA ALA A 81 0.59 -5.58 7.54
C ALA A 81 0.29 -4.96 6.15
N CYS A 82 -0.92 -5.19 5.62
CA CYS A 82 -1.36 -4.59 4.37
C CYS A 82 -1.48 -3.08 4.46
N MET A 83 -2.14 -2.57 5.50
CA MET A 83 -2.32 -1.14 5.67
C MET A 83 -1.00 -0.43 5.93
N GLN A 84 -0.12 -1.04 6.73
CA GLN A 84 1.24 -0.54 6.96
C GLN A 84 2.07 -0.49 5.66
N PHE A 85 2.00 -1.54 4.84
CA PHE A 85 2.68 -1.56 3.54
C PHE A 85 2.19 -0.43 2.63
N VAL A 86 0.87 -0.23 2.54
CA VAL A 86 0.26 0.85 1.75
C VAL A 86 0.73 2.22 2.26
N ASN A 87 0.67 2.46 3.57
CA ASN A 87 1.17 3.67 4.22
C ASN A 87 2.61 3.98 3.80
N ILE A 88 3.48 2.98 3.87
CA ILE A 88 4.89 3.14 3.51
C ILE A 88 5.03 3.43 2.02
N VAL A 89 4.39 2.65 1.13
CA VAL A 89 4.55 2.84 -0.32
C VAL A 89 4.05 4.21 -0.77
N VAL A 90 2.94 4.69 -0.22
CA VAL A 90 2.36 5.97 -0.63
C VAL A 90 3.10 7.15 0.01
N HIS A 91 3.38 7.11 1.31
CA HIS A 91 3.79 8.30 2.06
C HIS A 91 5.29 8.44 2.32
N SER A 92 6.10 7.41 2.04
CA SER A 92 7.58 7.49 2.24
C SER A 92 8.34 8.12 1.06
N VAL A 93 7.66 8.52 -0.02
CA VAL A 93 8.29 9.16 -1.18
C VAL A 93 8.64 10.63 -0.94
N GLU A 94 9.75 11.07 -1.50
CA GLU A 94 10.23 12.47 -1.38
C GLU A 94 9.46 13.44 -2.29
N ASP A 95 9.08 13.01 -3.49
CA ASP A 95 8.33 13.84 -4.45
C ASP A 95 6.84 13.85 -4.10
N MET A 96 6.32 15.02 -3.72
CA MET A 96 4.91 15.20 -3.34
C MET A 96 3.93 14.98 -4.49
N ASN A 97 4.30 15.29 -5.74
CA ASN A 97 3.45 14.99 -6.89
C ASN A 97 3.36 13.48 -7.09
N PHE A 98 4.48 12.77 -6.89
CA PHE A 98 4.49 11.32 -6.97
C PHE A 98 3.71 10.67 -5.83
N ARG A 99 3.77 11.24 -4.61
CA ARG A 99 2.93 10.84 -3.47
C ARG A 99 1.44 10.94 -3.81
N VAL A 100 1.01 12.09 -4.34
CA VAL A 100 -0.38 12.30 -4.77
C VAL A 100 -0.77 11.29 -5.86
N HIS A 101 0.10 11.04 -6.83
CA HIS A 101 -0.14 10.04 -7.86
C HIS A 101 -0.35 8.63 -7.29
N LEU A 102 0.52 8.18 -6.38
CA LEU A 102 0.40 6.87 -5.71
C LEU A 102 -0.86 6.78 -4.86
N GLN A 103 -1.22 7.86 -4.15
CA GLN A 103 -2.46 7.94 -3.39
C GLN A 103 -3.66 7.71 -4.31
N TYR A 104 -3.73 8.42 -5.44
CA TYR A 104 -4.82 8.26 -6.42
C TYR A 104 -4.90 6.86 -7.03
N GLU A 105 -3.78 6.15 -7.18
CA GLU A 105 -3.84 4.75 -7.62
C GLU A 105 -4.58 3.86 -6.64
N PHE A 106 -4.32 4.00 -5.34
CA PHE A 106 -5.03 3.25 -4.31
C PHE A 106 -6.49 3.71 -4.14
N THR A 107 -6.78 5.01 -4.29
CA THR A 107 -8.15 5.52 -4.41
C THR A 107 -8.89 4.84 -5.56
N GLY A 108 -8.26 4.72 -6.73
CA GLY A 108 -8.81 4.03 -7.90
C GLY A 108 -9.04 2.53 -7.70
N LEU A 109 -8.33 1.92 -6.74
CA LEU A 109 -8.53 0.53 -6.31
C LEU A 109 -9.55 0.40 -5.17
N GLY A 110 -10.20 1.49 -4.74
CA GLY A 110 -11.28 1.48 -3.74
C GLY A 110 -10.82 1.53 -2.28
N LEU A 111 -9.55 1.89 -2.02
CA LEU A 111 -9.01 1.95 -0.65
C LEU A 111 -9.82 2.90 0.24
N ASP A 112 -10.05 4.14 -0.21
CA ASP A 112 -10.64 5.19 0.64
C ASP A 112 -12.05 4.83 1.13
N ALA A 113 -12.89 4.30 0.24
CA ALA A 113 -14.23 3.85 0.59
C ALA A 113 -14.21 2.68 1.60
N TYR A 114 -13.22 1.78 1.46
CA TYR A 114 -13.04 0.68 2.39
C TYR A 114 -12.55 1.14 3.77
N LEU A 115 -11.62 2.09 3.82
CA LEU A 115 -11.13 2.64 5.08
C LEU A 115 -12.24 3.34 5.87
N GLU A 116 -13.17 4.03 5.19
CA GLU A 116 -14.35 4.60 5.88
C GLU A 116 -15.21 3.50 6.51
N SER A 117 -15.38 2.36 5.83
CA SER A 117 -16.11 1.21 6.39
C SER A 117 -15.40 0.56 7.60
N LEU A 118 -14.07 0.71 7.69
CA LEU A 118 -13.24 0.18 8.77
C LEU A 118 -12.97 1.18 9.90
N ARG A 119 -13.48 2.42 9.81
CA ARG A 119 -13.20 3.51 10.77
C ARG A 119 -13.57 3.20 12.22
N HIS A 120 -14.45 2.21 12.42
CA HIS A 120 -14.92 1.74 13.72
C HIS A 120 -14.45 0.32 14.04
N THR A 121 -13.31 -0.11 13.49
CA THR A 121 -12.70 -1.39 13.86
C THR A 121 -12.39 -1.43 15.36
N GLU A 122 -12.62 -2.58 15.99
CA GLU A 122 -12.26 -2.81 17.41
C GLU A 122 -10.75 -3.06 17.60
N SER A 123 -10.01 -3.27 16.51
CA SER A 123 -8.56 -3.46 16.57
C SER A 123 -7.83 -2.13 16.65
N GLU A 124 -7.22 -1.87 17.81
CA GLU A 124 -6.40 -0.68 18.03
C GLU A 124 -5.22 -0.59 17.05
N GLU A 125 -4.53 -1.71 16.78
CA GLU A 125 -3.39 -1.74 15.86
C GLU A 125 -3.80 -1.34 14.44
N LEU A 126 -4.92 -1.89 13.95
CA LEU A 126 -5.44 -1.54 12.63
C LEU A 126 -5.93 -0.09 12.61
N GLN A 127 -6.62 0.35 13.67
CA GLN A 127 -7.08 1.74 13.79
C GLN A 127 -5.91 2.73 13.70
N VAL A 128 -4.79 2.45 14.35
CA VAL A 128 -3.58 3.29 14.25
C VAL A 128 -3.08 3.39 12.81
N GLN A 129 -3.06 2.29 12.06
CA GLN A 129 -2.64 2.32 10.65
C GLN A 129 -3.62 3.08 9.75
N ILE A 130 -4.92 2.96 9.99
CA ILE A 130 -5.97 3.67 9.25
C ILE A 130 -5.87 5.17 9.52
N SER A 131 -5.81 5.57 10.80
CA SER A 131 -5.64 6.98 11.18
C SER A 131 -4.37 7.56 10.58
N ALA A 132 -3.25 6.84 10.65
CA ALA A 132 -2.00 7.29 10.05
C ALA A 132 -2.09 7.53 8.54
N TYR A 133 -2.87 6.74 7.81
CA TYR A 133 -3.13 6.99 6.38
C TYR A 133 -3.97 8.25 6.19
N LEU A 134 -5.13 8.31 6.86
CA LEU A 134 -6.09 9.40 6.71
C LEU A 134 -5.51 10.77 7.07
N ASP A 135 -4.71 10.85 8.13
CA ASP A 135 -4.02 12.08 8.55
C ASP A 135 -2.96 12.55 7.52
N ASN A 136 -2.54 11.67 6.62
CA ASN A 136 -1.50 11.89 5.62
C ASN A 136 -2.04 12.00 4.18
N VAL A 137 -3.37 11.92 4.00
CA VAL A 137 -4.03 12.09 2.70
C VAL A 137 -3.88 13.52 2.22
N PHE A 138 -3.49 13.68 0.96
CA PHE A 138 -3.47 14.97 0.27
C PHE A 138 -4.84 15.26 -0.35
N ASP A 139 -5.51 16.30 0.14
CA ASP A 139 -6.67 16.90 -0.51
C ASP A 139 -6.22 18.07 -1.40
N VAL A 140 -5.97 17.76 -2.67
CA VAL A 140 -5.49 18.76 -3.64
C VAL A 140 -6.54 19.85 -3.87
N ALA A 141 -7.84 19.54 -3.81
CA ALA A 141 -8.89 20.51 -4.02
C ALA A 141 -8.95 21.53 -2.87
N ALA A 142 -8.93 21.05 -1.63
CA ALA A 142 -8.90 21.93 -0.46
C ALA A 142 -7.65 22.82 -0.43
N LEU A 143 -6.47 22.27 -0.80
CA LEU A 143 -5.23 23.05 -0.87
C LEU A 143 -5.27 24.15 -1.94
N MET A 144 -5.95 23.89 -3.07
CA MET A 144 -6.15 24.89 -4.12
C MET A 144 -7.09 26.01 -3.63
N GLU A 145 -8.22 25.68 -3.02
CA GLU A 145 -9.17 26.66 -2.46
C GLU A 145 -8.52 27.53 -1.37
N ASP A 146 -7.75 26.92 -0.46
CA ASP A 146 -6.98 27.62 0.58
C ASP A 146 -5.92 28.57 0.02
N SER A 147 -5.38 28.26 -1.16
CA SER A 147 -4.38 29.10 -1.83
C SER A 147 -5.05 30.32 -2.48
N GLU A 148 -6.21 30.12 -3.11
CA GLU A 148 -6.99 31.19 -3.76
C GLU A 148 -7.59 32.17 -2.75
N THR A 149 -7.96 31.71 -1.57
CA THR A 149 -8.53 32.57 -0.49
C THR A 149 -7.48 33.40 0.25
N LYS A 150 -6.19 33.09 0.10
CA LYS A 150 -5.06 33.85 0.70
C LYS A 150 -4.46 34.89 -0.24
N THR A 151 -4.92 34.96 -1.48
CA THR A 151 -4.62 36.02 -2.46
C THR A 151 -5.67 37.13 -2.46
#